data_AF-A0A5S5AHV5-F1
#
_entry.id   AF-A0A5S5AHV5-F1
#
_cell.length_a   1.000
_cell.length_b   1.000
_cell.length_c   1.000
_cell.angle_alpha   90.00
_cell.angle_beta   90.00
_cell.angle_gamma   90.00
#
_symmetry.space_group_name_H-M   'P 1'
#
loop_
_entity.id
_entity.type
_entity.pdbx_description
1 polymer ?
#
loop_
_entity_poly.entity_id
_entity_poly.type
_entity_poly.pdbx_seq_one_letter_code
_entity_poly.pdbx_strand_id
1 'polypeptide(L)'
;RHTQWGKELYKMRGQTIERVFADAKEKHGMRYTNLRGLRKVGHYLTLLFACMNLKKLALWKKRRGTFPPTVPALHSFFLKIFFAFNKKPLLGCIT
;
A
#
# COMPACT_ATOMS: atom_id res chain seq x y z
N ARG A 1 -18.39 1.12 -18.60
CA ARG A 1 -18.73 -0.05 -19.44
C ARG A 1 -19.46 0.34 -20.72
N HIS A 2 -20.38 1.31 -20.69
CA HIS A 2 -21.25 1.59 -21.83
C HIS A 2 -20.59 2.45 -22.93
N THR A 3 -19.54 3.22 -22.61
CA THR A 3 -18.69 3.91 -23.58
C THR A 3 -17.65 2.96 -24.20
N GLN A 4 -17.22 3.23 -25.45
CA GLN A 4 -16.24 2.39 -26.16
C GLN A 4 -14.93 2.23 -25.36
N TRP A 5 -14.36 3.34 -24.91
CA TRP A 5 -13.19 3.35 -24.01
C TRP A 5 -13.42 2.53 -22.72
N GLY A 6 -14.62 2.63 -22.15
CA GLY A 6 -15.00 1.86 -20.96
C GLY A 6 -15.14 0.36 -21.21
N LYS A 7 -15.46 -0.08 -22.44
CA LYS A 7 -15.49 -1.50 -22.82
C LYS A 7 -14.08 -2.07 -22.92
N GLU A 8 -13.19 -1.34 -23.59
CA GLU A 8 -11.78 -1.72 -23.74
C GLU A 8 -11.08 -1.83 -22.37
N LEU A 9 -11.27 -0.83 -21.50
CA LEU A 9 -10.70 -0.87 -20.16
C LEU A 9 -11.26 -2.03 -19.32
N TYR A 10 -12.54 -2.36 -19.48
CA TYR A 10 -13.14 -3.49 -18.79
C TYR A 10 -12.60 -4.84 -19.31
N LYS A 11 -12.32 -4.97 -20.60
CA LYS A 11 -11.66 -6.14 -21.19
C LYS A 11 -10.28 -6.38 -20.56
N MET A 12 -9.51 -5.31 -20.34
CA MET A 12 -8.19 -5.38 -19.71
C MET A 12 -8.22 -5.62 -18.19
N ARG A 13 -9.36 -5.37 -17.53
CA ARG A 13 -9.51 -5.49 -16.08
C ARG A 13 -9.11 -6.87 -15.56
N GLY A 14 -9.60 -7.94 -16.20
CA GLY A 14 -9.30 -9.32 -15.78
C GLY A 14 -7.78 -9.57 -15.73
N GLN A 15 -7.09 -9.25 -16.81
CA GLN A 15 -5.63 -9.41 -16.90
C GLN A 15 -4.87 -8.57 -15.86
N THR A 16 -5.35 -7.37 -15.52
CA THR A 16 -4.70 -6.54 -14.49
C THR A 16 -4.96 -7.06 -13.07
N ILE A 17 -6.16 -7.59 -12.82
CA ILE A 17 -6.53 -8.17 -11.54
C ILE A 17 -5.73 -9.43 -11.26
N GLU A 18 -5.63 -10.34 -12.23
CA GLU A 18 -4.84 -11.58 -12.07
C GLU A 18 -3.37 -11.29 -11.74
N ARG A 19 -2.77 -10.28 -12.37
CA ARG A 19 -1.40 -9.84 -12.03
C ARG A 19 -1.28 -9.30 -10.60
N VAL A 20 -2.26 -8.52 -10.15
CA VAL A 20 -2.28 -7.99 -8.78
C VAL A 20 -2.45 -9.12 -7.75
N PHE A 21 -3.29 -10.11 -8.05
CA PHE A 21 -3.42 -11.30 -7.20
C PHE A 21 -2.15 -12.16 -7.20
N ALA A 22 -1.47 -12.31 -8.33
CA ALA A 22 -0.18 -12.98 -8.40
C ALA A 22 0.87 -12.26 -7.53
N ASP A 23 0.97 -10.94 -7.64
CA ASP A 23 1.86 -10.13 -6.79
C ASP A 23 1.51 -10.26 -5.30
N ALA A 24 0.23 -10.28 -4.95
CA ALA A 24 -0.21 -10.50 -3.57
C ALA A 24 0.26 -11.86 -3.03
N LYS A 25 0.14 -12.92 -3.84
CA LYS A 25 0.57 -14.28 -3.47
C LYS A 25 2.09 -14.37 -3.29
N GLU A 26 2.86 -13.89 -4.27
CA GLU A 26 4.31 -14.04 -4.27
C GLU A 26 5.03 -13.07 -3.33
N LYS A 27 4.65 -11.78 -3.33
CA LYS A 27 5.38 -10.73 -2.61
C LYS A 27 4.87 -10.49 -1.19
N HIS A 28 3.61 -10.81 -0.93
CA HIS A 28 2.93 -10.48 0.33
C HIS A 28 2.42 -11.70 1.09
N GLY A 29 2.91 -12.89 0.74
CA GLY A 29 2.67 -14.12 1.47
C GLY A 29 1.22 -14.61 1.43
N MET A 30 0.41 -14.14 0.48
CA MET A 30 -1.01 -14.51 0.37
C MET A 30 -1.26 -15.92 -0.20
N ARG A 31 -0.21 -16.75 -0.35
CA ARG A 31 -0.38 -18.19 -0.67
C ARG A 31 -1.09 -18.94 0.45
N TYR A 32 -0.90 -18.50 1.70
CA TYR A 32 -1.49 -19.10 2.89
C TYR A 32 -2.07 -18.03 3.82
N THR A 33 -3.01 -18.44 4.67
CA THR A 33 -3.58 -17.57 5.70
C THR A 33 -2.74 -17.65 6.97
N ASN A 34 -1.87 -16.66 7.16
CA ASN A 34 -0.98 -16.60 8.34
C ASN A 34 -1.69 -16.16 9.63
N LEU A 35 -2.89 -15.57 9.52
CA LEU A 35 -3.66 -15.06 10.65
C LEU A 35 -4.83 -15.97 10.98
N ARG A 36 -5.11 -16.16 12.28
CA ARG A 36 -6.26 -16.94 12.75
C ARG A 36 -7.53 -16.10 12.77
N GLY A 37 -8.57 -16.60 12.11
CA GLY A 37 -9.92 -16.02 12.08
C GLY A 37 -10.17 -15.07 10.91
N LEU A 38 -11.38 -15.14 10.34
CA LEU A 38 -11.77 -14.44 9.11
C LEU A 38 -11.63 -12.92 9.23
N ARG A 39 -11.95 -12.35 10.40
CA ARG A 39 -11.87 -10.90 10.64
C ARG A 39 -10.45 -10.36 10.50
N LYS A 40 -9.45 -11.04 11.09
CA LYS A 40 -8.05 -10.61 11.03
C LYS A 40 -7.48 -10.75 9.62
N VAL A 41 -7.78 -11.86 8.95
CA VAL A 41 -7.40 -12.08 7.54
C VAL A 41 -8.03 -11.00 6.65
N GLY A 42 -9.31 -10.69 6.86
CA GLY A 42 -10.02 -9.62 6.15
C GLY A 42 -9.35 -8.26 6.32
N HIS A 43 -9.05 -7.84 7.55
CA HIS A 43 -8.35 -6.57 7.80
C HIS A 43 -6.98 -6.50 7.10
N TYR A 44 -6.20 -7.58 7.13
CA TYR A 44 -4.92 -7.65 6.43
C TYR A 44 -5.08 -7.51 4.91
N LEU A 45 -6.00 -8.27 4.31
CA LEU A 45 -6.34 -8.21 2.89
C LEU A 45 -6.77 -6.80 2.46
N THR A 46 -7.67 -6.18 3.23
CA THR A 46 -8.16 -4.82 2.95
C THR A 46 -7.01 -3.82 2.93
N LEU A 47 -6.14 -3.86 3.94
CA LEU A 47 -4.98 -2.97 4.02
C LEU A 47 -4.00 -3.22 2.86
N LEU A 48 -3.72 -4.49 2.55
CA LEU A 48 -2.79 -4.87 1.49
C LEU A 48 -3.23 -4.31 0.13
N PHE A 49 -4.49 -4.55 -0.26
CA PHE A 49 -5.01 -4.06 -1.54
C PHE A 49 -5.20 -2.55 -1.55
N ALA A 50 -5.53 -1.92 -0.41
CA ALA A 50 -5.54 -0.47 -0.30
C ALA A 50 -4.14 0.12 -0.61
N CYS A 51 -3.08 -0.42 -0.01
CA CYS A 51 -1.71 -0.01 -0.27
C CYS A 51 -1.31 -0.21 -1.74
N MET A 52 -1.67 -1.34 -2.36
CA MET A 52 -1.41 -1.57 -3.79
C MET A 52 -2.13 -0.55 -4.69
N ASN A 53 -3.37 -0.22 -4.37
CA ASN A 53 -4.13 0.80 -5.09
C ASN A 53 -3.51 2.20 -4.93
N LEU A 54 -3.08 2.56 -3.71
CA LEU A 54 -2.36 3.81 -3.44
C LEU A 54 -1.05 3.89 -4.23
N LYS A 55 -0.27 2.81 -4.28
CA LYS A 55 0.95 2.71 -5.10
C LYS A 55 0.63 2.96 -6.58
N LYS A 56 -0.43 2.35 -7.11
CA LYS A 56 -0.88 2.56 -8.49
C LYS A 56 -1.24 4.02 -8.76
N LEU A 57 -1.95 4.66 -7.84
CA LEU A 57 -2.31 6.08 -7.94
C LEU A 57 -1.07 6.98 -7.92
N ALA A 58 -0.13 6.74 -7.00
CA ALA A 58 1.11 7.49 -6.91
C ALA A 58 1.94 7.39 -8.20
N LEU A 59 2.09 6.18 -8.75
CA LEU A 59 2.77 5.96 -10.03
C LEU A 59 2.06 6.64 -11.21
N TRP A 60 0.73 6.70 -11.18
CA TRP A 60 -0.03 7.42 -12.19
C TRP A 60 0.16 8.93 -12.10
N LYS A 61 0.10 9.53 -10.89
CA LYS A 61 0.40 10.95 -10.68
C LYS A 61 1.83 11.31 -11.10
N LYS A 62 2.80 10.44 -10.77
CA LYS A 62 4.20 10.58 -11.21
C LYS A 62 4.32 10.60 -12.73
N ARG A 63 3.69 9.65 -13.43
CA ARG A 63 3.70 9.60 -14.90
C ARG A 63 3.01 10.79 -15.56
N ARG A 64 2.03 11.40 -14.88
CA ARG A 64 1.36 12.63 -15.34
C ARG A 64 2.13 13.91 -15.03
N GLY A 65 3.24 13.85 -14.31
CA GLY A 65 3.98 15.05 -13.87
C GLY A 65 3.25 15.88 -12.79
N THR A 66 2.14 15.39 -12.26
CA THR A 66 1.34 16.08 -11.21
C THR A 66 1.70 15.63 -9.80
N PHE A 67 2.82 14.92 -9.66
CA PHE A 67 3.35 14.57 -8.36
C PHE A 67 4.01 15.81 -7.76
N PRO A 68 3.60 16.26 -6.56
CA PRO A 68 4.18 17.46 -5.98
C PRO A 68 5.70 17.26 -5.83
N PRO A 69 6.53 18.29 -6.11
CA PRO A 69 7.94 18.23 -5.74
C PRO A 69 8.04 17.92 -4.25
N THR A 70 9.07 17.19 -3.85
CA THR A 70 9.29 16.78 -2.46
C THR A 70 9.14 17.98 -1.52
N VAL A 71 8.03 18.04 -0.79
CA VAL A 71 7.75 19.13 0.13
C VAL A 71 8.66 18.97 1.37
N PRO A 72 9.52 19.96 1.71
CA PRO A 72 10.42 19.87 2.85
C PRO A 72 9.68 19.62 4.18
N ALA A 73 8.43 20.06 4.27
CA ALA A 73 7.57 19.85 5.43
C ALA A 73 7.26 18.37 5.72
N LEU A 74 7.04 17.54 4.69
CA LEU A 74 6.85 16.09 4.90
C LEU A 74 8.14 15.45 5.38
N HIS A 75 9.28 15.84 4.82
CA HIS A 75 10.57 15.34 5.27
C HIS A 75 10.84 15.69 6.74
N SER A 76 10.59 16.94 7.15
CA SER A 76 10.69 17.37 8.55
C SER A 76 9.74 16.59 9.48
N PHE A 77 8.50 16.35 9.04
CA PHE A 77 7.51 15.57 9.79
C PHE A 77 7.95 14.10 9.96
N PHE A 78 8.40 13.46 8.88
CA PHE A 78 8.91 12.07 8.94
C PHE A 78 10.19 11.96 9.77
N LEU A 79 11.10 12.94 9.70
CA LEU A 79 12.28 13.00 10.56
C LEU A 79 11.90 13.15 12.04
N LYS A 80 10.93 14.02 12.36
CA LYS A 80 10.43 14.18 13.73
C LYS A 80 9.80 12.90 14.27
N ILE A 81 8.97 12.25 13.45
CA ILE A 81 8.38 10.94 13.80
C ILE A 81 9.50 9.92 14.00
N PHE A 82 10.42 9.80 13.05
CA PHE A 82 11.55 8.87 13.14
C PHE A 82 12.40 9.11 14.41
N PHE A 83 12.67 10.37 14.75
CA PHE A 83 13.41 10.75 15.95
C PHE A 83 12.60 10.47 17.23
N ALA A 84 11.27 10.65 17.20
CA ALA A 84 10.38 10.30 18.29
C ALA A 84 10.31 8.78 18.52
N PHE A 85 10.34 7.96 17.47
CA PHE A 85 10.41 6.49 17.57
C PHE A 85 11.82 5.99 17.98
N ASN A 86 12.89 6.71 17.62
CA ASN A 86 14.26 6.37 18.04
C ASN A 86 14.60 6.85 19.46
N LYS A 87 13.83 7.79 20.03
CA LYS A 87 13.82 8.03 21.48
C LYS A 87 13.15 6.85 22.17
N LYS A 88 13.89 5.74 22.34
CA LYS A 88 13.54 4.70 23.31
C LYS A 88 13.48 5.37 24.71
N PRO A 89 12.51 5.04 25.58
CA PRO A 89 12.61 5.43 26.97
C PRO A 89 13.86 4.78 27.56
N LEU A 90 14.80 5.60 28.03
CA LEU A 90 15.86 5.16 28.93
C LEU A 90 15.21 4.88 30.29
N LEU A 91 14.51 3.76 30.40
CA LEU A 91 14.13 3.16 31.67
C LEU A 91 14.65 1.73 31.65
N GLY A 92 15.98 1.64 31.67
CA GLY A 92 16.64 0.51 32.28
C GLY A 92 16.75 0.75 33.78
N CYS A 93 16.60 -0.33 34.55
CA CYS A 93 16.91 -0.47 35.97
C CYS A 93 15.88 0.10 36.96
N ILE A 94 15.17 -0.79 37.65
CA ILE A 94 15.31 -1.06 39.10
C ILE A 94 14.54 -2.36 39.40
N THR A 95 15.28 -3.35 39.95
CA THR A 95 14.88 -4.63 40.60
C THR A 95 13.97 -5.61 39.87
#